data_AF-A0AAD8I0X3-F1
#
_entry.id   AF-A0AAD8I0X3-F1
#
_cell.length_a   1.000
_cell.length_b   1.000
_cell.length_c   1.000
_cell.angle_alpha   90.00
_cell.angle_beta   90.00
_cell.angle_gamma   90.00
#
_symmetry.space_group_name_H-M   'P 1'
#
loop_
_entity.id
_entity.type
_entity.pdbx_description
1 polymer ?
#
loop_
_entity_poly.entity_id
_entity_poly.type
_entity_poly.pdbx_seq_one_letter_code
_entity_poly.pdbx_strand_id
1 'polypeptide(L)'
;MIVKELTGDMQFAKNELEETQMIVTTPEKWDVITRKSSDMSLSVLVKLLIIDEIFGRAGRPQFDKSGEGIIITSHDKLAYYLRLLTSQLPIESQFISSLKDNLNAEVALGTVTNVKEACAWLGYTYLSIRMKKNPLAYGIGWDEVIADPSLSLRQRSLVTDAARSLDKAKMMRFDENSGNFYCTELGRIASHFYIQYSSVETYNEMLRRHMNDSEVIDMVAHSSEFENIVVRDEEQKELEELAQTSCPLEVKGGPSNKHGKVSILIQL
;
A
#
# COMPACT_ATOMS: atom_id res chain seq x y z
N MET A 1 -18.67 -5.82 19.50
CA MET A 1 -17.93 -6.30 18.30
C MET A 1 -17.84 -7.80 18.43
N ILE A 2 -18.53 -8.54 17.58
CA ILE A 2 -18.53 -10.01 17.59
C ILE A 2 -17.44 -10.45 16.61
N VAL A 3 -16.40 -11.11 17.13
CA VAL A 3 -15.29 -11.67 16.35
C VAL A 3 -15.47 -13.18 16.33
N LYS A 4 -15.52 -13.77 15.13
CA LYS A 4 -15.58 -15.23 14.95
C LYS A 4 -14.40 -15.68 14.10
N GLU A 5 -13.72 -16.71 14.60
CA GLU A 5 -12.64 -17.39 13.89
C GLU A 5 -13.23 -18.41 12.93
N LEU A 6 -12.84 -18.34 11.65
CA LEU A 6 -13.39 -19.21 10.61
C LEU A 6 -12.44 -20.37 10.33
N THR A 7 -12.68 -21.50 11.00
CA THR A 7 -11.93 -22.75 10.80
C THR A 7 -12.61 -23.63 9.75
N GLY A 8 -11.82 -24.43 9.01
CA GLY A 8 -12.26 -25.12 7.79
C GLY A 8 -13.33 -26.20 7.99
N ASP A 9 -13.67 -26.52 9.24
CA ASP A 9 -14.60 -27.58 9.61
C ASP A 9 -15.97 -27.02 10.08
N MET A 10 -16.14 -25.69 10.12
CA MET A 10 -17.39 -25.06 10.54
C MET A 10 -18.24 -24.64 9.35
N GLN A 11 -19.44 -25.23 9.22
CA GLN A 11 -20.49 -24.70 8.36
C GLN A 11 -21.26 -23.62 9.15
N PHE A 12 -20.97 -22.34 8.90
CA PHE A 12 -21.76 -21.26 9.49
C PHE A 12 -23.17 -21.22 8.88
N ALA A 13 -24.19 -21.19 9.73
CA ALA A 13 -25.55 -20.87 9.29
C ALA A 13 -25.62 -19.40 8.84
N LYS A 14 -26.39 -19.08 7.78
CA LYS A 14 -26.48 -17.71 7.21
C LYS A 14 -26.75 -16.62 8.26
N ASN A 15 -27.55 -16.92 9.29
CA ASN A 15 -27.88 -15.99 10.38
C ASN A 15 -26.66 -15.61 11.25
N GLU A 16 -25.69 -16.51 11.43
CA GLU A 16 -24.49 -16.23 12.21
C GLU A 16 -23.47 -15.35 11.47
N LEU A 17 -23.49 -15.41 10.13
CA LEU A 17 -22.66 -14.59 9.25
C LEU A 17 -23.17 -13.15 9.18
N GLU A 18 -24.49 -12.94 9.23
CA GLU A 18 -25.10 -11.60 9.22
C GLU A 18 -24.77 -10.78 10.49
N GLU A 19 -24.53 -11.44 11.63
CA GLU A 19 -24.13 -10.79 12.88
C GLU A 19 -22.61 -10.56 13.01
N THR A 20 -21.81 -11.15 12.12
CA THR A 20 -20.34 -11.14 12.22
C THR A 20 -19.76 -9.93 11.49
N GLN A 21 -19.07 -9.05 12.25
CA GLN A 21 -18.52 -7.79 11.70
C GLN A 21 -17.06 -7.91 11.20
N MET A 22 -16.36 -8.98 11.59
CA MET A 22 -14.94 -9.23 11.28
C MET A 22 -14.70 -10.74 11.16
N ILE A 23 -14.03 -11.16 10.09
CA ILE A 23 -13.62 -12.55 9.85
C ILE A 23 -12.09 -12.62 9.89
N VAL A 24 -11.55 -13.59 10.63
CA VAL A 24 -10.12 -13.97 10.61
C VAL A 24 -9.98 -15.30 9.88
N THR A 25 -9.21 -15.33 8.79
CA THR A 25 -9.02 -16.56 7.98
C THR A 25 -7.69 -16.57 7.22
N THR A 26 -7.28 -17.72 6.68
CA THR A 26 -6.07 -17.84 5.85
C THR A 26 -6.39 -17.59 4.36
N PRO A 27 -5.42 -17.16 3.53
CA PRO A 27 -5.66 -16.84 2.12
C PRO A 27 -6.26 -18.02 1.34
N GLU A 28 -5.82 -19.25 1.61
CA GLU A 28 -6.27 -20.47 0.92
C GLU A 28 -7.72 -20.80 1.26
N LYS A 29 -8.15 -20.53 2.50
CA LYS A 29 -9.52 -20.78 2.94
C LYS A 29 -10.49 -19.75 2.39
N TRP A 30 -10.08 -18.48 2.30
CA TRP A 30 -10.86 -17.45 1.63
C TRP A 30 -11.10 -17.78 0.15
N ASP A 31 -10.06 -18.27 -0.54
CA ASP A 31 -10.14 -18.72 -1.93
C ASP A 31 -11.11 -19.91 -2.11
N VAL A 32 -11.14 -20.87 -1.18
CA VAL A 32 -12.10 -21.98 -1.23
C VAL A 32 -13.55 -21.53 -1.01
N ILE A 33 -13.79 -20.56 -0.11
CA ILE A 33 -15.15 -20.08 0.21
C ILE A 33 -15.71 -19.27 -0.95
N THR A 34 -14.92 -18.35 -1.51
CA THR A 34 -15.31 -17.53 -2.66
C THR A 34 -15.58 -18.38 -3.91
N ARG A 35 -14.93 -19.55 -4.04
CA ARG A 35 -15.20 -20.51 -5.13
C ARG A 35 -16.42 -21.40 -4.90
N LYS A 36 -16.75 -21.74 -3.64
CA LYS A 36 -17.90 -22.60 -3.31
C LYS A 36 -19.21 -21.85 -3.17
N SER A 37 -19.17 -20.56 -2.85
CA SER A 37 -20.35 -19.71 -2.75
C SER A 37 -20.62 -19.03 -4.09
N SER A 38 -21.61 -19.53 -4.83
CA SER A 38 -22.18 -18.83 -5.99
C SER A 38 -22.83 -17.49 -5.63
N ASP A 39 -22.97 -17.21 -4.33
CA ASP A 39 -23.55 -15.99 -3.80
C ASP A 39 -22.43 -14.97 -3.52
N MET A 40 -22.37 -13.94 -4.37
CA MET A 40 -21.61 -12.69 -4.24
C MET A 40 -21.96 -11.87 -2.97
N SER A 41 -22.69 -12.45 -2.01
CA SER A 41 -23.23 -11.79 -0.81
C SER A 41 -22.25 -11.75 0.37
N LEU A 42 -21.31 -12.71 0.45
CA LEU A 42 -20.39 -12.81 1.60
C LEU A 42 -19.32 -11.71 1.61
N SER A 43 -18.77 -11.34 0.45
CA SER A 43 -17.80 -10.25 0.32
C SER A 43 -18.42 -8.87 0.54
N VAL A 44 -19.73 -8.73 0.36
CA VAL A 44 -20.48 -7.48 0.58
C VAL A 44 -20.82 -7.27 2.06
N LEU A 45 -20.94 -8.35 2.85
CA LEU A 45 -21.30 -8.31 4.26
C LEU A 45 -20.10 -8.05 5.20
N VAL A 46 -18.90 -8.48 4.81
CA VAL A 46 -17.70 -8.41 5.67
C VAL A 46 -17.04 -7.04 5.54
N LYS A 47 -17.10 -6.23 6.61
CA LYS A 47 -16.52 -4.87 6.63
C LYS A 47 -15.00 -4.85 6.79
N LEU A 48 -14.41 -5.95 7.25
CA LEU A 48 -12.98 -6.08 7.51
C LEU A 48 -12.57 -7.55 7.55
N LEU A 49 -11.60 -7.92 6.71
CA LEU A 49 -10.96 -9.23 6.67
C LEU A 49 -9.54 -9.09 7.25
N ILE A 50 -9.22 -9.91 8.26
CA ILE A 50 -7.87 -10.00 8.83
C ILE A 50 -7.31 -11.38 8.49
N ILE A 51 -6.10 -11.40 7.94
CA ILE A 51 -5.37 -12.63 7.64
C ILE A 51 -4.22 -12.72 8.63
N ASP A 52 -4.33 -13.59 9.62
CA ASP A 52 -3.28 -13.87 10.60
C ASP A 52 -3.02 -15.39 10.62
N GLU A 53 -1.82 -15.80 10.20
CA GLU A 53 -1.51 -17.21 9.90
C GLU A 53 -0.84 -17.98 11.05
N ILE A 54 -0.23 -17.30 12.02
CA ILE A 54 0.71 -17.98 12.94
C ILE A 54 0.00 -18.48 14.21
N PHE A 55 -0.92 -17.69 14.79
CA PHE A 55 -1.65 -18.09 15.99
C PHE A 55 -2.96 -18.83 15.71
N GLY A 56 -3.62 -18.56 14.57
CA GLY A 56 -4.83 -19.29 14.13
C GLY A 56 -4.58 -20.75 13.75
N ARG A 57 -3.32 -21.22 13.81
CA ARG A 57 -2.93 -22.63 13.63
C ARG A 57 -2.48 -23.29 14.95
N ALA A 58 -2.39 -22.55 16.05
CA ALA A 58 -1.99 -23.09 17.34
C ALA A 58 -3.17 -23.84 17.97
N GLY A 59 -3.12 -25.18 17.90
CA GLY A 59 -4.16 -26.07 18.41
C GLY A 59 -5.20 -26.45 17.36
N ARG A 60 -5.64 -27.71 17.38
CA ARG A 60 -6.69 -28.22 16.49
C ARG A 60 -8.03 -28.16 17.23
N PRO A 61 -9.03 -27.39 16.74
CA PRO A 61 -10.30 -27.16 17.43
C PRO A 61 -11.08 -28.40 17.85
N GLN A 62 -10.84 -29.56 17.22
CA GLN A 62 -11.52 -30.83 17.50
C GLN A 62 -10.68 -31.83 18.31
N PHE A 63 -9.37 -31.61 18.48
CA PHE A 63 -8.47 -32.60 19.07
C PHE A 63 -7.75 -32.10 20.32
N ASP A 64 -7.40 -30.81 20.37
CA ASP A 64 -6.57 -30.26 21.41
C ASP A 64 -7.42 -29.41 22.37
N LYS A 65 -7.22 -29.54 23.69
CA LYS A 65 -7.95 -28.76 24.72
C LYS A 65 -7.48 -27.31 24.81
N SER A 66 -6.28 -27.03 24.32
CA SER A 66 -5.64 -25.72 24.27
C SER A 66 -4.60 -25.71 23.15
N GLY A 67 -4.40 -24.54 22.53
CA GLY A 67 -3.29 -24.28 21.61
C GLY A 67 -2.22 -23.46 22.31
N GLU A 68 -0.96 -23.83 22.12
CA GLU A 68 0.18 -23.06 22.63
C GLU A 68 0.94 -22.44 21.46
N GLY A 69 1.16 -21.13 21.51
CA GLY A 69 1.96 -20.38 20.55
C GLY A 69 3.05 -19.61 21.29
N ILE A 70 4.32 -19.84 20.94
CA ILE A 70 5.47 -19.21 21.59
C ILE A 70 6.12 -18.24 20.60
N ILE A 71 6.20 -16.95 20.97
CA ILE A 71 7.02 -15.96 20.25
C ILE A 71 8.37 -15.85 20.95
N ILE A 72 9.44 -16.11 20.21
CA ILE A 72 10.80 -15.78 20.64
C ILE A 72 11.19 -14.47 19.96
N THR A 73 11.46 -13.44 20.74
CA THR A 73 11.80 -12.11 20.24
C THR A 73 12.77 -11.41 21.19
N SER A 74 13.37 -10.30 20.75
CA SER A 74 14.21 -9.45 21.57
C SER A 74 13.37 -8.67 22.60
N HIS A 75 13.97 -8.30 23.73
CA HIS A 75 13.24 -7.67 24.82
C HIS A 75 12.59 -6.32 24.43
N ASP A 76 13.23 -5.56 23.53
CA ASP A 76 12.71 -4.29 23.01
C ASP A 76 11.43 -4.47 22.17
N LYS A 77 11.25 -5.64 21.54
CA LYS A 77 10.07 -5.97 20.73
C LYS A 77 8.97 -6.67 21.52
N LEU A 78 9.24 -7.14 22.75
CA LEU A 78 8.28 -7.84 23.59
C LEU A 78 6.99 -7.01 23.79
N ALA A 79 7.11 -5.72 24.10
CA ALA A 79 5.96 -4.85 24.29
C ALA A 79 5.12 -4.68 23.02
N TYR A 80 5.75 -4.69 21.84
CA TYR A 80 5.06 -4.64 20.55
C TYR A 80 4.22 -5.91 20.32
N TYR A 81 4.82 -7.09 20.46
CA TYR A 81 4.13 -8.37 20.26
C TYR A 81 3.05 -8.63 21.33
N LEU A 82 3.31 -8.25 22.59
CA LEU A 82 2.27 -8.31 23.63
C LEU A 82 1.08 -7.42 23.28
N ARG A 83 1.32 -6.19 22.80
CA ARG A 83 0.24 -5.30 22.35
C ARG A 83 -0.50 -5.87 21.14
N LEU A 84 0.19 -6.50 20.20
CA LEU A 84 -0.43 -7.14 19.04
C LEU A 84 -1.40 -8.26 19.46
N LEU A 85 -1.01 -9.08 20.45
CA LEU A 85 -1.79 -10.22 20.92
C LEU A 85 -2.89 -9.87 21.94
N THR A 86 -2.63 -8.90 22.82
CA THR A 86 -3.52 -8.59 23.96
C THR A 86 -4.33 -7.32 23.77
N SER A 87 -3.89 -6.41 22.90
CA SER A 87 -4.56 -5.14 22.64
C SER A 87 -5.10 -5.15 21.22
N GLN A 88 -6.35 -4.71 21.05
CA GLN A 88 -6.85 -4.33 19.72
C GLN A 88 -6.09 -3.07 19.30
N LEU A 89 -4.91 -3.22 18.67
CA LEU A 89 -4.27 -2.08 18.00
C LEU A 89 -5.29 -1.55 16.99
N PRO A 90 -5.76 -0.30 17.12
CA PRO A 90 -6.69 0.24 16.16
C PRO A 90 -6.00 0.24 14.81
N ILE A 91 -6.59 -0.46 13.84
CA ILE A 91 -6.09 -0.47 12.47
C ILE A 91 -6.25 0.97 11.95
N GLU A 92 -5.13 1.56 11.53
CA GLU A 92 -5.08 2.91 10.97
C GLU A 92 -4.84 2.84 9.46
N SER A 93 -5.32 3.85 8.74
CA SER A 93 -5.15 3.94 7.30
C SER A 93 -3.76 4.44 6.95
N GLN A 94 -3.08 3.75 6.03
CA GLN A 94 -1.83 4.21 5.41
C GLN A 94 -2.08 4.95 4.07
N PHE A 95 -3.34 5.26 3.73
CA PHE A 95 -3.71 5.74 2.39
C PHE A 95 -3.15 7.13 2.06
N ILE A 96 -2.74 7.93 3.04
CA ILE A 96 -2.14 9.24 2.80
C ILE A 96 -0.84 9.12 1.99
N SER A 97 0.00 8.12 2.27
CA SER A 97 1.29 7.96 1.58
C SER A 97 1.11 7.59 0.10
N SER A 98 0.05 6.84 -0.22
CA SER A 98 -0.28 6.41 -1.59
C SER A 98 -1.37 7.25 -2.26
N LEU A 99 -1.80 8.36 -1.64
CA LEU A 99 -2.93 9.16 -2.14
C LEU A 99 -2.68 9.69 -3.56
N LYS A 100 -1.45 10.10 -3.87
CA LYS A 100 -1.08 10.64 -5.20
C LYS A 100 -1.28 9.60 -6.29
N ASP A 101 -0.78 8.38 -6.09
CA ASP A 101 -0.87 7.30 -7.06
C ASP A 101 -2.31 6.85 -7.28
N ASN A 102 -3.08 6.70 -6.19
CA ASN A 102 -4.48 6.32 -6.26
C ASN A 102 -5.34 7.42 -6.91
N LEU A 103 -5.09 8.70 -6.61
CA LEU A 103 -5.79 9.80 -7.26
C LEU A 103 -5.48 9.84 -8.77
N ASN A 104 -4.22 9.67 -9.16
CA ASN A 104 -3.84 9.60 -10.58
C ASN A 104 -4.54 8.44 -11.30
N ALA A 105 -4.68 7.28 -10.64
CA ALA A 105 -5.37 6.14 -11.22
C ALA A 105 -6.87 6.42 -11.48
N GLU A 106 -7.57 7.03 -10.53
CA GLU A 106 -8.98 7.39 -10.72
C GLU A 106 -9.19 8.45 -11.81
N VAL A 107 -8.24 9.39 -11.94
CA VAL A 107 -8.25 10.38 -13.02
C VAL A 107 -7.95 9.73 -14.37
N ALA A 108 -7.04 8.75 -14.42
CA ALA A 108 -6.74 7.99 -15.63
C ALA A 108 -7.91 7.12 -16.09
N LEU A 109 -8.67 6.54 -15.15
CA LEU A 109 -9.91 5.81 -15.41
C LEU A 109 -11.08 6.72 -15.83
N GLY A 110 -11.00 8.02 -15.52
CA GLY A 110 -12.07 8.99 -15.76
C GLY A 110 -13.20 8.95 -14.73
N THR A 111 -13.03 8.22 -13.63
CA THR A 111 -13.98 8.18 -12.50
C THR A 111 -14.02 9.52 -11.76
N VAL A 112 -12.87 10.19 -11.70
CA VAL A 112 -12.67 11.45 -10.99
C VAL A 112 -12.14 12.49 -11.96
N THR A 113 -12.87 13.59 -12.14
CA THR A 113 -12.54 14.64 -13.12
C THR A 113 -12.28 16.01 -12.49
N ASN A 114 -12.57 16.18 -11.20
CA ASN A 114 -12.44 17.44 -10.49
C ASN A 114 -12.27 17.24 -8.98
N VAL A 115 -11.86 18.29 -8.27
CA VAL A 115 -11.61 18.27 -6.81
C VAL A 115 -12.84 17.83 -6.02
N LYS A 116 -14.05 18.21 -6.44
CA LYS A 116 -15.28 17.84 -5.74
C LYS A 116 -15.54 16.33 -5.81
N GLU A 117 -15.38 15.73 -6.99
CA GLU A 117 -15.46 14.28 -7.18
C GLU A 117 -14.36 13.55 -6.43
N ALA A 118 -13.12 14.06 -6.43
CA ALA A 118 -12.03 13.48 -5.65
C ALA A 118 -12.30 13.51 -4.14
N CYS A 119 -12.90 14.59 -3.62
CA CYS A 119 -13.31 14.63 -2.21
C CYS A 119 -14.40 13.61 -1.89
N ALA A 120 -15.37 13.42 -2.80
CA ALA A 120 -16.40 12.40 -2.65
C ALA A 120 -15.79 10.99 -2.67
N TRP A 121 -14.90 10.71 -3.61
CA TRP A 121 -14.12 9.46 -3.68
C TRP A 121 -13.33 9.21 -2.39
N LEU A 122 -12.56 10.19 -1.91
CA LEU A 122 -11.82 10.11 -0.66
C LEU A 122 -12.77 9.84 0.53
N GLY A 123 -13.99 10.37 0.48
CA GLY A 123 -15.06 10.16 1.46
C GLY A 123 -15.43 8.68 1.66
N TYR A 124 -15.34 7.85 0.62
CA TYR A 124 -15.63 6.40 0.67
C TYR A 124 -14.46 5.55 1.19
N THR A 125 -13.27 6.13 1.33
CA THR A 125 -12.08 5.39 1.77
C THR A 125 -12.08 5.11 3.26
N TYR A 126 -11.30 4.09 3.67
CA TYR A 126 -11.05 3.83 5.08
C TYR A 126 -10.37 5.01 5.79
N LEU A 127 -9.57 5.80 5.07
CA LEU A 127 -8.93 7.01 5.59
C LEU A 127 -9.95 8.02 6.10
N SER A 128 -11.00 8.32 5.32
CA SER A 128 -12.09 9.22 5.71
C SER A 128 -12.76 8.80 7.02
N ILE A 129 -13.01 7.50 7.19
CA ILE A 129 -13.59 6.94 8.40
C ILE A 129 -12.64 7.08 9.59
N ARG A 130 -11.35 6.77 9.40
CA ARG A 130 -10.35 6.83 10.48
C ARG A 130 -10.01 8.26 10.89
N MET A 131 -9.93 9.21 9.97
CA MET A 131 -9.72 10.63 10.30
C MET A 131 -10.83 11.17 11.21
N LYS A 132 -12.08 10.72 11.05
CA LYS A 132 -13.18 11.12 11.94
C LYS A 132 -13.13 10.43 13.31
N LYS A 133 -12.67 9.18 13.36
CA LYS A 133 -12.61 8.39 14.60
C LYS A 133 -11.39 8.70 15.47
N ASN A 134 -10.25 9.00 14.84
CA ASN A 134 -8.99 9.30 15.52
C ASN A 134 -8.25 10.45 14.80
N PRO A 135 -8.76 11.69 14.84
CA PRO A 135 -8.20 12.82 14.08
C PRO A 135 -6.73 13.09 14.38
N LEU A 136 -6.33 12.98 15.66
CA LEU A 136 -4.97 13.23 16.11
C LEU A 136 -3.93 12.33 15.43
N ALA A 137 -4.27 11.08 15.11
CA ALA A 137 -3.37 10.16 14.41
C ALA A 137 -3.05 10.60 12.97
N TYR A 138 -3.85 11.51 12.40
CA TYR A 138 -3.67 12.05 11.05
C TYR A 138 -3.23 13.52 11.07
N GLY A 139 -2.75 14.00 12.23
CA GLY A 139 -2.29 15.37 12.43
C GLY A 139 -3.40 16.41 12.37
N ILE A 140 -4.65 16.03 12.68
CA ILE A 140 -5.82 16.93 12.68
C ILE A 140 -6.09 17.36 14.12
N GLY A 141 -6.08 18.67 14.38
CA GLY A 141 -6.38 19.24 15.69
C GLY A 141 -7.86 19.13 16.08
N TRP A 142 -8.16 19.16 17.38
CA TRP A 142 -9.55 19.15 17.85
C TRP A 142 -10.32 20.42 17.47
N ASP A 143 -9.61 21.55 17.38
CA ASP A 143 -10.13 22.82 16.87
C ASP A 143 -10.60 22.71 15.42
N GLU A 144 -9.85 22.02 14.55
CA GLU A 144 -10.26 21.74 13.17
C GLU A 144 -11.52 20.86 13.12
N VAL A 145 -11.60 19.84 13.99
CA VAL A 145 -12.76 18.94 14.06
C VAL A 145 -14.01 19.65 14.57
N ILE A 146 -13.87 20.57 15.52
CA ILE A 146 -14.99 21.38 16.04
C ILE A 146 -15.50 22.33 14.95
N ALA A 147 -14.58 22.93 14.17
CA ALA A 147 -14.93 23.84 13.09
C ALA A 147 -15.54 23.12 11.88
N ASP A 148 -15.04 21.94 11.53
CA ASP A 148 -15.54 21.08 10.45
C ASP A 148 -15.64 19.61 10.87
N PRO A 149 -16.76 19.20 11.51
CA PRO A 149 -16.97 17.81 11.93
C PRO A 149 -17.00 16.82 10.76
N SER A 150 -17.25 17.29 9.55
CA SER A 150 -17.28 16.46 8.35
C SER A 150 -15.89 16.21 7.77
N LEU A 151 -14.89 17.01 8.18
CA LEU A 151 -13.52 17.05 7.66
C LEU A 151 -13.44 17.31 6.15
N SER A 152 -14.45 17.96 5.59
CA SER A 152 -14.54 18.33 4.17
C SER A 152 -13.38 19.24 3.73
N LEU A 153 -13.00 20.22 4.57
CA LEU A 153 -11.90 21.14 4.29
C LEU A 153 -10.56 20.40 4.29
N ARG A 154 -10.38 19.48 5.24
CA ARG A 154 -9.17 18.64 5.31
C ARG A 154 -9.05 17.71 4.10
N GLN A 155 -10.15 17.06 3.71
CA GLN A 155 -10.21 16.23 2.49
C GLN A 155 -9.85 17.05 1.24
N ARG A 156 -10.43 18.24 1.11
CA ARG A 156 -10.14 19.16 0.00
C ARG A 156 -8.67 19.57 -0.03
N SER A 157 -8.06 19.88 1.12
CA SER A 157 -6.63 20.17 1.22
C SER A 157 -5.79 19.00 0.72
N LEU A 158 -6.02 17.79 1.24
CA LEU A 158 -5.28 16.59 0.85
C LEU A 158 -5.36 16.32 -0.66
N VAL A 159 -6.55 16.41 -1.23
CA VAL A 159 -6.78 16.25 -2.68
C VAL A 159 -6.05 17.34 -3.48
N THR A 160 -6.15 18.60 -3.04
CA THR A 160 -5.54 19.73 -3.75
C THR A 160 -4.01 19.65 -3.71
N ASP A 161 -3.43 19.28 -2.57
CA ASP A 161 -1.99 19.12 -2.40
C ASP A 161 -1.45 17.93 -3.21
N ALA A 162 -2.19 16.83 -3.26
CA ALA A 162 -1.89 15.70 -4.12
C ALA A 162 -1.97 16.09 -5.61
N ALA A 163 -3.02 16.81 -6.02
CA ALA A 163 -3.21 17.27 -7.38
C ALA A 163 -2.10 18.23 -7.86
N ARG A 164 -1.68 19.17 -7.00
CA ARG A 164 -0.54 20.06 -7.26
C ARG A 164 0.76 19.27 -7.44
N SER A 165 1.00 18.27 -6.60
CA SER A 165 2.16 17.39 -6.71
C SER A 165 2.16 16.64 -8.05
N LEU A 166 1.03 16.03 -8.41
CA LEU A 166 0.86 15.31 -9.67
C LEU A 166 1.01 16.20 -10.91
N ASP A 167 0.55 17.45 -10.85
CA ASP A 167 0.72 18.41 -11.94
C ASP A 167 2.19 18.83 -12.11
N LYS A 168 2.90 19.06 -11.01
CA LYS A 168 4.34 19.33 -11.00
C LYS A 168 5.12 18.16 -11.61
N ALA A 169 4.75 16.91 -11.29
CA ALA A 169 5.34 15.70 -11.86
C ALA A 169 4.83 15.38 -13.28
N LYS A 170 4.00 16.24 -13.88
CA LYS A 170 3.42 16.08 -15.24
C LYS A 170 2.58 14.81 -15.43
N MET A 171 2.15 14.15 -14.36
CA MET A 171 1.26 12.98 -14.38
C MET A 171 -0.19 13.38 -14.60
N MET A 172 -0.55 14.60 -14.22
CA MET A 172 -1.88 15.17 -14.40
C MET A 172 -1.73 16.65 -14.79
N ARG A 173 -2.80 17.29 -15.26
CA ARG A 173 -2.93 18.74 -15.30
C ARG A 173 -4.02 19.16 -14.34
N PHE A 174 -3.73 20.17 -13.52
CA PHE A 174 -4.67 20.67 -12.53
C PHE A 174 -4.95 22.15 -12.78
N ASP A 175 -6.20 22.48 -13.09
CA ASP A 175 -6.65 23.87 -13.19
C ASP A 175 -7.17 24.32 -11.81
N GLU A 176 -6.38 25.13 -11.09
CA GLU A 176 -6.76 25.59 -9.75
C GLU A 176 -8.01 26.49 -9.74
N ASN A 177 -8.32 27.16 -10.86
CA ASN A 177 -9.47 28.07 -10.92
C ASN A 177 -10.78 27.30 -11.02
N SER A 178 -10.82 26.30 -11.90
CA SER A 178 -12.02 25.46 -12.09
C SER A 178 -12.08 24.27 -11.14
N GLY A 179 -10.92 23.83 -10.63
CA GLY A 179 -10.78 22.60 -9.85
C GLY A 179 -10.78 21.33 -10.70
N ASN A 180 -10.64 21.45 -12.03
CA ASN A 180 -10.67 20.30 -12.95
C ASN A 180 -9.31 19.62 -13.09
N PHE A 181 -9.37 18.32 -13.33
CA PHE A 181 -8.24 17.45 -13.61
C PHE A 181 -8.27 17.01 -15.07
N TYR A 182 -7.09 16.98 -15.70
CA TYR A 182 -6.92 16.38 -17.02
C TYR A 182 -5.78 15.38 -16.96
N CYS A 183 -6.07 14.13 -17.32
CA CYS A 183 -5.07 13.08 -17.36
C CYS A 183 -4.03 13.35 -18.45
N THR A 184 -2.74 13.12 -18.18
CA THR A 184 -1.68 13.14 -19.20
C THR A 184 -1.33 11.71 -19.62
N GLU A 185 -0.66 11.55 -20.77
CA GLU A 185 -0.17 10.23 -21.19
C GLU A 185 0.83 9.64 -20.18
N LEU A 186 1.63 10.48 -19.51
CA LEU A 186 2.54 10.02 -18.45
C LEU A 186 1.76 9.47 -17.25
N GLY A 187 0.68 10.16 -16.83
CA GLY A 187 -0.21 9.66 -15.78
C GLY A 187 -0.90 8.36 -16.14
N ARG A 188 -1.32 8.21 -17.40
CA ARG A 188 -1.91 6.96 -17.93
C ARG A 188 -0.92 5.81 -17.87
N ILE A 189 0.32 6.02 -18.33
CA ILE A 189 1.39 5.01 -18.29
C ILE A 189 1.65 4.61 -16.83
N ALA A 190 1.84 5.57 -15.93
CA ALA A 190 2.09 5.29 -14.53
C ALA A 190 0.95 4.51 -13.87
N SER A 191 -0.30 4.88 -14.15
CA SER A 191 -1.48 4.14 -13.66
C SER A 191 -1.57 2.73 -14.25
N HIS A 192 -1.26 2.56 -15.53
CA HIS A 192 -1.38 1.27 -16.21
C HIS A 192 -0.33 0.26 -15.71
N PHE A 193 0.87 0.73 -15.42
CA PHE A 193 2.00 -0.09 -14.99
C PHE A 193 2.27 -0.03 -13.47
N TYR A 194 1.38 0.61 -12.69
CA TYR A 194 1.52 0.77 -11.24
C TYR A 194 2.87 1.37 -10.80
N ILE A 195 3.34 2.37 -11.55
CA ILE A 195 4.59 3.07 -11.24
C ILE A 195 4.31 4.14 -10.19
N GLN A 196 5.14 4.19 -9.15
CA GLN A 196 4.99 5.16 -8.06
C GLN A 196 5.27 6.59 -8.53
N TYR A 197 4.54 7.56 -7.97
CA TYR A 197 4.71 9.00 -8.19
C TYR A 197 6.15 9.45 -8.03
N SER A 198 6.83 8.97 -6.98
CA SER A 198 8.22 9.32 -6.69
C SER A 198 9.19 8.79 -7.75
N SER A 199 8.94 7.60 -8.31
CA SER A 199 9.71 7.07 -9.44
C SER A 199 9.51 7.92 -10.69
N VAL A 200 8.29 8.39 -10.94
CA VAL A 200 8.02 9.31 -12.07
C VAL A 200 8.70 10.67 -11.87
N GLU A 201 8.79 11.20 -10.65
CA GLU A 201 9.61 12.38 -10.36
C GLU A 201 11.09 12.15 -10.72
N THR A 202 11.67 11.05 -10.26
CA THR A 202 13.05 10.66 -10.60
C THR A 202 13.26 10.54 -12.11
N TYR A 203 12.35 9.87 -12.82
CA TYR A 203 12.44 9.73 -14.26
C TYR A 203 12.34 11.07 -14.98
N ASN A 204 11.47 11.99 -14.54
CA ASN A 204 11.37 13.31 -15.15
C ASN A 204 12.67 14.13 -15.05
N GLU A 205 13.48 13.89 -14.02
CA GLU A 205 14.77 14.56 -13.81
C GLU A 205 15.91 13.89 -14.60
N MET A 206 15.90 12.56 -14.69
CA MET A 206 16.98 11.78 -15.32
C MET A 206 16.80 11.56 -16.83
N LEU A 207 15.55 11.50 -17.31
CA LEU A 207 15.24 11.17 -18.69
C LEU A 207 15.72 12.27 -19.64
N ARG A 208 16.55 11.88 -20.62
CA ARG A 208 17.11 12.78 -21.65
C ARG A 208 16.76 12.26 -23.04
N ARG A 209 16.73 13.17 -24.02
CA ARG A 209 16.38 12.84 -25.43
C ARG A 209 17.27 11.75 -26.03
N HIS A 210 18.52 11.70 -25.60
CA HIS A 210 19.50 10.71 -26.04
C HIS A 210 20.10 10.08 -24.78
N MET A 211 19.72 8.82 -24.54
CA MET A 211 20.29 7.99 -23.49
C MET A 211 20.78 6.69 -24.13
N ASN A 212 21.90 6.18 -23.65
CA ASN A 212 22.35 4.84 -23.98
C ASN A 212 21.73 3.80 -23.02
N ASP A 213 21.88 2.51 -23.34
CA ASP A 213 21.24 1.44 -22.56
C ASP A 213 21.72 1.41 -21.09
N SER A 214 23.00 1.72 -20.83
CA SER A 214 23.51 1.79 -19.46
C SER A 214 22.89 2.94 -18.65
N GLU A 215 22.63 4.09 -19.29
CA GLU A 215 21.92 5.21 -18.69
C GLU A 215 20.45 4.91 -18.40
N VAL A 216 19.80 4.12 -19.26
CA VAL A 216 18.41 3.69 -19.04
C VAL A 216 18.33 2.74 -17.85
N ILE A 217 19.23 1.75 -17.77
CA ILE A 217 19.28 0.83 -16.62
C ILE A 217 19.60 1.58 -15.34
N ASP A 218 20.56 2.51 -15.37
CA ASP A 218 20.88 3.36 -14.23
C ASP A 218 19.68 4.18 -13.77
N MET A 219 18.93 4.79 -14.68
CA MET A 219 17.69 5.50 -14.35
C MET A 219 16.65 4.58 -13.69
N VAL A 220 16.44 3.38 -14.22
CA VAL A 220 15.52 2.39 -13.61
C VAL A 220 16.03 1.93 -12.25
N ALA A 221 17.34 1.81 -12.05
CA ALA A 221 17.88 1.46 -10.74
C ALA A 221 17.62 2.53 -9.66
N HIS A 222 17.26 3.76 -10.06
CA HIS A 222 16.90 4.86 -9.16
C HIS A 222 15.41 4.92 -8.77
N SER A 223 14.58 3.99 -9.24
CA SER A 223 13.16 3.97 -8.92
C SER A 223 12.88 3.69 -7.44
N SER A 224 11.82 4.29 -6.92
CA SER A 224 11.39 4.16 -5.52
C SER A 224 10.91 2.75 -5.16
N GLU A 225 10.51 1.95 -6.15
CA GLU A 225 10.19 0.53 -5.95
C GLU A 225 11.39 -0.25 -5.37
N PHE A 226 12.62 0.24 -5.59
CA PHE A 226 13.85 -0.33 -5.07
C PHE A 226 14.33 0.32 -3.76
N GLU A 227 13.51 1.12 -3.08
CA GLU A 227 13.88 1.80 -1.84
C GLU A 227 14.33 0.84 -0.73
N ASN A 228 13.67 -0.32 -0.64
CA ASN A 228 13.93 -1.33 0.40
C ASN A 228 15.14 -2.24 0.09
N ILE A 229 15.79 -2.07 -1.06
CA ILE A 229 17.00 -2.84 -1.38
C ILE A 229 18.17 -2.25 -0.59
N VAL A 230 18.92 -3.11 0.09
CA VAL A 230 20.10 -2.73 0.86
C VAL A 230 21.29 -3.52 0.35
N VAL A 231 22.45 -2.86 0.28
CA VAL A 231 23.74 -3.50 0.02
C VAL A 231 24.31 -4.00 1.33
N ARG A 232 24.73 -5.26 1.38
CA ARG A 232 25.35 -5.87 2.57
C ARG A 232 26.83 -6.13 2.33
N ASP A 233 27.63 -6.03 3.38
CA ASP A 233 29.09 -6.23 3.26
C ASP A 233 29.44 -7.65 2.78
N GLU A 234 28.63 -8.64 3.14
CA GLU A 234 28.82 -10.06 2.79
C GLU A 234 28.65 -10.40 1.31
N GLU A 235 27.87 -9.60 0.56
CA GLU A 235 27.63 -9.78 -0.89
C GLU A 235 28.54 -8.88 -1.74
N GLN A 236 29.32 -7.97 -1.13
CA GLN A 236 30.09 -6.95 -1.86
C GLN A 236 31.07 -7.55 -2.86
N LYS A 237 31.79 -8.60 -2.45
CA LYS A 237 32.76 -9.27 -3.32
C LYS A 237 32.08 -9.97 -4.50
N GLU A 238 30.93 -10.59 -4.26
CA GLU A 238 30.15 -11.25 -5.32
C GLU A 238 29.61 -10.23 -6.32
N LEU A 239 29.11 -9.09 -5.83
CA LEU A 239 28.65 -7.98 -6.70
C LEU A 239 29.78 -7.42 -7.57
N GLU A 240 31.00 -7.29 -7.02
CA GLU A 240 32.19 -6.86 -7.78
C GLU A 240 32.57 -7.87 -8.88
N GLU A 241 32.52 -9.16 -8.59
CA GLU A 241 32.80 -10.23 -9.56
C GLU A 241 31.72 -10.25 -10.67
N LEU A 242 30.44 -10.14 -10.32
CA LEU A 242 29.32 -10.12 -11.27
C LEU A 242 29.33 -8.87 -12.16
N ALA A 243 29.69 -7.71 -11.61
CA ALA A 243 29.82 -6.48 -12.38
C ALA A 243 30.90 -6.58 -13.47
N GLN A 244 31.96 -7.35 -13.24
CA GLN A 244 33.06 -7.51 -14.19
C GLN A 244 32.84 -8.65 -15.19
N THR A 245 32.15 -9.71 -14.79
CA THR A 245 32.07 -10.96 -15.56
C THR A 245 30.76 -11.15 -16.30
N SER A 246 29.65 -10.65 -15.74
CA SER A 246 28.29 -10.94 -16.22
C SER A 246 27.57 -9.72 -16.79
N CYS A 247 27.95 -8.49 -16.41
CA CYS A 247 27.29 -7.29 -16.88
C CYS A 247 27.83 -6.84 -18.25
N PRO A 248 27.01 -6.87 -19.33
CA PRO A 248 27.45 -6.40 -20.65
C PRO A 248 27.52 -4.87 -20.75
N LEU A 249 26.84 -4.14 -19.85
CA LEU A 249 26.78 -2.69 -19.83
C LEU A 249 27.46 -2.14 -18.57
N GLU A 250 27.97 -0.91 -18.68
CA GLU A 250 28.65 -0.24 -17.56
C GLU A 250 27.68 0.00 -16.39
N VAL A 251 28.07 -0.46 -15.20
CA VAL A 251 27.34 -0.24 -13.94
C VAL A 251 27.74 1.13 -13.37
N LYS A 252 26.89 2.13 -13.58
CA LYS A 252 27.12 3.48 -13.06
C LYS A 252 27.09 3.50 -11.53
N GLY A 253 28.08 4.18 -10.94
CA GLY A 253 28.23 4.30 -9.49
C GLY A 253 28.86 3.08 -8.79
N GLY A 254 29.11 1.98 -9.49
CA GLY A 254 29.80 0.80 -8.98
C GLY A 254 28.98 -0.07 -8.02
N PRO A 255 29.49 -1.27 -7.65
CA PRO A 255 28.75 -2.32 -6.95
C PRO A 255 28.46 -2.01 -5.47
N SER A 256 29.15 -1.02 -4.89
CA SER A 256 29.05 -0.69 -3.46
C SER A 256 27.83 0.15 -3.09
N ASN A 257 27.10 0.68 -4.07
CA ASN A 257 25.91 1.50 -3.82
C ASN A 257 24.63 0.75 -4.23
N LYS A 258 23.50 1.15 -3.65
CA LYS A 258 22.18 0.52 -3.89
C LYS A 258 21.82 0.44 -5.37
N HIS A 259 21.97 1.55 -6.09
CA HIS A 259 21.61 1.64 -7.51
C HIS A 259 22.52 0.76 -8.37
N GLY A 260 23.80 0.67 -8.04
CA GLY A 260 24.74 -0.24 -8.67
C GLY A 260 24.36 -1.70 -8.45
N LYS A 261 24.00 -2.09 -7.23
CA LYS A 261 23.46 -3.44 -6.94
C LYS A 261 22.24 -3.74 -7.81
N VAL A 262 21.27 -2.84 -7.88
CA VAL A 262 20.07 -3.03 -8.71
C VAL A 262 20.44 -3.13 -10.20
N SER A 263 21.32 -2.26 -10.69
CA SER A 263 21.80 -2.26 -12.07
C SER A 263 22.51 -3.56 -12.45
N ILE A 264 23.33 -4.12 -11.55
CA ILE A 264 23.96 -5.44 -11.74
C ILE A 264 22.88 -6.51 -11.86
N LEU A 265 21.94 -6.56 -10.89
CA LEU A 265 20.91 -7.60 -10.85
C LEU A 265 19.95 -7.57 -12.05
N ILE A 266 19.70 -6.40 -12.64
CA ILE A 266 18.88 -6.27 -13.86
C ILE A 266 19.60 -6.86 -15.09
N GLN A 267 20.93 -6.85 -15.09
CA GLN A 267 21.75 -7.27 -16.23
C GLN A 267 22.13 -8.75 -16.23
N LEU A 268 21.93 -9.46 -15.11
CA LEU A 268 22.15 -10.91 -14.99
C LEU A 268 21.11 -11.71 -15.80
#